data_AF-A0A7K8ZCE3-F1
#
_entry.id   AF-A0A7K8ZCE3-F1
#
_cell.length_a   1.000
_cell.length_b   1.000
_cell.length_c   1.000
_cell.angle_alpha   90.00
_cell.angle_beta   90.00
_cell.angle_gamma   90.00
#
_symmetry.space_group_name_H-M   'P 1'
#
loop_
_entity.id
_entity.type
_entity.pdbx_description
1 polymer ?
#
loop_
_entity_poly.entity_id
_entity_poly.type
_entity_poly.pdbx_seq_one_letter_code
_entity_poly.pdbx_strand_id
1 'polypeptide(L)'
;PPLAMEQQSVVGEELGSLHGIPLYKVFIEGWPQVKAFQARPDDLLISTYPKSGTTWLSEIMDMIYHDGDVEKCRRDAIYNRVPFLEVKVPRIPSGVEQLENTPSPRLVKTHLPVQLLPQSFWEKDCKIIYMARNPKDVVISYYYFYQMAKIHPDPGTLAEFLETFLTGKAAYGSWYDHVRGWWEKRKEKKILYLFYEDMKKNPRQEVKKILQFLGKEVAEETVERILHNTSFQAMKKNPAANYETMPTALMDHSCSPFLRKGICGDWKNHFTVAQNERFDQHYQEHMAGTDLHFQME
;
A
#
# COMPACT_ATOMS: atom_id res chain seq x y z
N PRO A 1 42.38 -13.26 3.41
CA PRO A 1 41.70 -12.17 2.67
C PRO A 1 40.21 -12.49 2.53
N PRO A 2 39.31 -11.82 3.27
CA PRO A 2 37.88 -12.02 3.06
C PRO A 2 37.55 -11.48 1.67
N LEU A 3 36.99 -12.36 0.84
CA LEU A 3 36.45 -12.04 -0.47
C LEU A 3 35.57 -10.80 -0.39
N ALA A 4 35.88 -9.81 -1.24
CA ALA A 4 34.98 -8.71 -1.52
C ALA A 4 33.70 -9.30 -2.12
N MET A 5 32.69 -9.55 -1.28
CA MET A 5 31.32 -9.74 -1.75
C MET A 5 30.88 -8.40 -2.33
N GLU A 6 30.70 -8.38 -3.65
CA GLU A 6 30.20 -7.22 -4.39
C GLU A 6 28.98 -6.60 -3.69
N GLN A 7 28.98 -5.28 -3.58
CA GLN A 7 27.81 -4.52 -3.15
C GLN A 7 26.71 -4.72 -4.19
N GLN A 8 25.79 -5.67 -3.99
CA GLN A 8 24.55 -5.72 -4.77
C GLN A 8 23.71 -4.50 -4.41
N SER A 9 23.86 -3.45 -5.22
CA SER A 9 23.07 -2.23 -5.15
C SER A 9 21.72 -2.48 -5.83
N VAL A 10 20.67 -2.65 -5.03
CA VAL A 10 19.27 -2.81 -5.50
C VAL A 10 18.62 -1.51 -5.98
N VAL A 11 19.42 -0.46 -6.13
CA VAL A 11 18.97 0.89 -6.48
C VAL A 11 18.75 0.99 -7.98
N GLY A 12 17.56 1.42 -8.40
CA GLY A 12 17.26 1.73 -9.79
C GLY A 12 17.18 0.51 -10.71
N GLU A 13 17.12 -0.71 -10.17
CA GLU A 13 17.08 -1.92 -11.00
C GLU A 13 15.76 -2.06 -11.76
N GLU A 14 15.87 -2.50 -13.02
CA GLU A 14 14.72 -2.92 -13.82
C GLU A 14 13.91 -4.01 -13.12
N LEU A 15 12.59 -3.95 -13.28
CA LEU A 15 11.67 -4.94 -12.70
C LEU A 15 11.86 -6.31 -13.38
N GLY A 16 11.77 -7.37 -12.58
CA GLY A 16 11.59 -8.72 -13.10
C GLY A 16 10.11 -9.04 -13.32
N SER A 17 9.81 -10.29 -13.67
CA SER A 17 8.44 -10.79 -13.80
C SER A 17 8.20 -11.99 -12.91
N LEU A 18 7.16 -11.94 -12.08
CA LEU A 18 6.68 -13.06 -11.27
C LEU A 18 5.29 -13.43 -11.73
N HIS A 19 5.15 -14.61 -12.37
CA HIS A 19 3.88 -15.07 -12.94
C HIS A 19 3.21 -14.03 -13.86
N GLY A 20 4.01 -13.30 -14.65
CA GLY A 20 3.54 -12.25 -15.55
C GLY A 20 3.40 -10.86 -14.91
N ILE A 21 3.55 -10.72 -13.58
CA ILE A 21 3.43 -9.45 -12.87
C ILE A 21 4.80 -8.81 -12.69
N PRO A 22 5.01 -7.54 -13.10
CA PRO A 22 6.26 -6.80 -12.84
C PRO A 22 6.51 -6.62 -11.34
N LEU A 23 7.70 -7.02 -10.86
CA LEU A 23 8.06 -6.94 -9.45
C LEU A 23 9.58 -6.73 -9.27
N TYR A 24 9.99 -6.15 -8.14
CA TYR A 24 11.42 -5.97 -7.82
C TYR A 24 12.13 -7.33 -7.78
N LYS A 25 13.28 -7.45 -8.44
CA LYS A 25 14.03 -8.72 -8.51
C LYS A 25 14.30 -9.32 -7.13
N VAL A 26 14.66 -8.48 -6.16
CA VAL A 26 14.85 -8.93 -4.77
C VAL A 26 13.58 -9.48 -4.12
N PHE A 27 12.39 -9.01 -4.48
CA PHE A 27 11.13 -9.57 -3.97
C PHE A 27 10.84 -10.91 -4.67
N ILE A 28 11.18 -11.04 -5.95
CA ILE A 28 11.11 -12.30 -6.69
C ILE A 28 12.06 -13.35 -6.08
N GLU A 29 13.29 -12.95 -5.73
CA GLU A 29 14.22 -13.82 -5.00
C GLU A 29 13.71 -14.21 -3.60
N GLY A 30 12.91 -13.36 -2.96
CA GLY A 30 12.24 -13.65 -1.69
C GLY A 30 10.95 -14.47 -1.84
N TRP A 31 10.47 -14.66 -3.06
CA TRP A 31 9.16 -15.25 -3.32
C TRP A 31 8.93 -16.63 -2.69
N PRO A 32 9.90 -17.57 -2.67
CA PRO A 32 9.68 -18.87 -2.03
C PRO A 32 9.27 -18.75 -0.56
N GLN A 33 9.82 -17.79 0.19
CA GLN A 33 9.48 -17.55 1.60
C GLN A 33 8.08 -16.92 1.72
N VAL A 34 7.78 -15.93 0.88
CA VAL A 34 6.46 -15.27 0.85
C VAL A 34 5.36 -16.27 0.51
N LYS A 35 5.57 -17.09 -0.53
CA LYS A 35 4.63 -18.12 -0.96
C LYS A 35 4.37 -19.17 0.13
N ALA A 36 5.40 -19.51 0.91
CA ALA A 36 5.32 -20.48 2.01
C ALA A 36 4.84 -19.88 3.33
N PHE A 37 4.61 -18.57 3.40
CA PHE A 37 4.24 -17.86 4.63
C PHE A 37 3.01 -18.48 5.29
N GLN A 38 3.09 -18.66 6.61
CA GLN A 38 2.01 -19.21 7.42
C GLN A 38 1.25 -18.07 8.14
N ALA A 39 0.08 -17.72 7.60
CA ALA A 39 -0.85 -16.84 8.28
C ALA A 39 -1.37 -17.49 9.58
N ARG A 40 -1.72 -16.65 10.55
CA ARG A 40 -2.41 -17.03 11.78
C ARG A 40 -3.90 -16.68 11.65
N PRO A 41 -4.81 -17.43 12.30
CA PRO A 41 -6.26 -17.16 12.21
C PRO A 41 -6.68 -15.74 12.61
N ASP A 42 -5.89 -15.09 13.47
CA ASP A 42 -6.14 -13.76 13.99
C ASP A 42 -5.32 -12.65 13.31
N ASP A 43 -4.62 -12.97 12.22
CA ASP A 43 -4.00 -11.97 11.37
C ASP A 43 -5.06 -11.11 10.67
N LEU A 44 -4.75 -9.82 10.51
CA LEU A 44 -5.47 -8.94 9.63
C LEU A 44 -4.56 -8.42 8.53
N LEU A 45 -4.99 -8.64 7.29
CA LEU A 45 -4.28 -8.18 6.11
C LEU A 45 -4.80 -6.83 5.64
N ILE A 46 -3.88 -5.88 5.47
CA ILE A 46 -4.08 -4.59 4.82
C ILE A 46 -3.53 -4.71 3.40
N SER A 47 -4.42 -4.78 2.42
CA SER A 47 -4.07 -4.93 1.02
C SER A 47 -4.45 -3.68 0.22
N THR A 48 -3.56 -3.22 -0.65
CA THR A 48 -3.82 -2.07 -1.51
C THR A 48 -2.96 -2.17 -2.76
N TYR A 49 -3.43 -1.68 -3.91
CA TYR A 49 -2.49 -1.27 -4.95
C TYR A 49 -1.60 -0.13 -4.41
N PRO A 50 -0.30 -0.05 -4.78
CA PRO A 50 0.59 1.01 -4.30
C PRO A 50 -0.03 2.41 -4.38
N LYS A 51 0.21 3.21 -3.34
CA LYS A 51 -0.23 4.63 -3.27
C LYS A 51 -1.74 4.87 -3.12
N SER A 52 -2.49 3.81 -2.78
CA SER A 52 -3.93 3.92 -2.50
C SER A 52 -4.27 4.27 -1.03
N GLY A 53 -3.26 4.57 -0.20
CA GLY A 53 -3.43 5.02 1.18
C GLY A 53 -3.01 4.03 2.27
N THR A 54 -2.22 3.02 1.93
CA THR A 54 -1.81 1.92 2.83
C THR A 54 -1.33 2.41 4.20
N THR A 55 -0.40 3.36 4.25
CA THR A 55 0.14 3.90 5.51
C THR A 55 -0.94 4.57 6.36
N TRP A 56 -1.90 5.25 5.74
CA TRP A 56 -3.01 5.89 6.45
C TRP A 56 -3.90 4.85 7.12
N LEU A 57 -4.28 3.81 6.38
CA LEU A 57 -5.05 2.70 6.91
C LEU A 57 -4.25 1.91 7.96
N SER A 58 -2.96 1.66 7.75
CA SER A 58 -2.10 1.00 8.73
C SER A 58 -2.03 1.76 10.06
N GLU A 59 -1.93 3.10 10.03
CA GLU A 59 -1.92 3.90 11.26
C GLU A 59 -3.28 3.87 11.97
N ILE A 60 -4.39 3.94 11.22
CA ILE A 60 -5.75 3.78 11.78
C ILE A 60 -5.88 2.42 12.45
N MET A 61 -5.44 1.36 11.79
CA MET A 61 -5.52 0.00 12.30
C MET A 61 -4.68 -0.20 13.56
N ASP A 62 -3.43 0.31 13.58
CA ASP A 62 -2.57 0.22 14.77
C ASP A 62 -3.16 1.00 15.95
N MET A 63 -3.73 2.19 15.71
CA MET A 63 -4.44 2.94 16.76
C MET A 63 -5.68 2.21 17.27
N ILE A 64 -6.47 1.56 16.41
CA ILE A 64 -7.62 0.73 16.84
C ILE A 64 -7.16 -0.46 17.68
N TYR A 65 -6.02 -1.07 17.34
CA TYR A 65 -5.48 -2.22 18.06
C TYR A 65 -4.92 -1.85 19.44
N HIS A 66 -4.59 -0.57 19.63
CA HIS A 66 -4.07 -0.04 20.89
C HIS A 66 -5.03 0.95 21.57
N ASP A 67 -6.33 0.86 21.28
CA ASP A 67 -7.39 1.66 21.93
C ASP A 67 -7.14 3.19 21.88
N GLY A 68 -6.52 3.66 20.80
CA GLY A 68 -6.15 5.06 20.59
C GLY A 68 -4.93 5.53 21.40
N ASP A 69 -4.16 4.63 22.00
CA ASP A 69 -2.93 4.95 22.72
C ASP A 69 -1.82 5.40 21.76
N VAL A 70 -1.56 6.71 21.74
CA VAL A 70 -0.60 7.35 20.84
C VAL A 70 0.84 6.92 21.13
N GLU A 71 1.20 6.71 22.40
CA GLU A 71 2.56 6.33 22.78
C GLU A 71 2.87 4.91 22.31
N LYS A 72 1.90 3.99 22.44
CA LYS A 72 2.04 2.65 21.86
C LYS A 72 2.14 2.69 20.33
N CYS A 73 1.43 3.59 19.66
CA CYS A 73 1.52 3.76 18.21
C CYS A 73 2.80 4.45 17.73
N ARG A 74 3.60 5.00 18.66
CA ARG A 74 4.92 5.58 18.41
C ARG A 74 6.08 4.68 18.84
N ARG A 75 5.80 3.45 19.27
CA ARG A 75 6.81 2.46 19.71
C ARG A 75 7.90 2.19 18.66
N ASP A 76 7.56 2.32 17.38
CA ASP A 76 8.47 2.14 16.26
C ASP A 76 7.87 2.76 14.98
N ALA A 77 8.62 2.80 13.89
CA ALA A 77 8.14 3.20 12.57
C ALA A 77 7.05 2.27 12.03
N ILE A 78 6.13 2.82 11.25
CA ILE A 78 4.95 2.10 10.72
C ILE A 78 5.31 0.84 9.95
N TYR A 79 6.45 0.83 9.25
CA TYR A 79 6.92 -0.31 8.48
C TYR A 79 7.48 -1.45 9.33
N ASN A 80 7.77 -1.22 10.62
CA ASN A 80 8.09 -2.24 11.61
C ASN A 80 6.83 -2.66 12.39
N ARG A 81 5.94 -1.71 12.69
CA ARG A 81 4.67 -1.98 13.40
C ARG A 81 3.67 -2.78 12.58
N VAL A 82 3.65 -2.55 11.26
CA VAL A 82 2.83 -3.24 10.28
C VAL A 82 3.76 -3.76 9.18
N PRO A 83 4.42 -4.92 9.40
CA PRO A 83 5.41 -5.43 8.47
C PRO A 83 4.87 -5.64 7.06
N PHE A 84 5.71 -5.33 6.07
CA PHE A 84 5.37 -5.45 4.66
C PHE A 84 5.73 -6.84 4.12
N LEU A 85 4.74 -7.72 3.98
CA LEU A 85 4.90 -9.16 3.75
C LEU A 85 5.97 -9.53 2.71
N GLU A 86 5.87 -8.97 1.51
CA GLU A 86 6.76 -9.32 0.39
C GLU A 86 8.06 -8.51 0.35
N VAL A 87 8.31 -7.62 1.32
CA VAL A 87 9.51 -6.80 1.30
C VAL A 87 10.76 -7.65 1.52
N LYS A 88 11.72 -7.50 0.61
CA LYS A 88 13.07 -8.02 0.76
C LYS A 88 14.06 -6.98 0.27
N VAL A 89 14.90 -6.52 1.18
CA VAL A 89 15.98 -5.57 0.90
C VAL A 89 17.26 -6.12 1.54
N PRO A 90 18.40 -6.14 0.84
CA PRO A 90 19.64 -6.64 1.42
C PRO A 90 19.96 -5.98 2.77
N ARG A 91 20.39 -6.79 3.74
CA ARG A 91 20.81 -6.35 5.09
C ARG A 91 19.69 -5.79 5.99
N ILE A 92 18.43 -5.87 5.57
CA ILE A 92 17.27 -5.56 6.41
C ILE A 92 16.46 -6.84 6.55
N PRO A 93 15.95 -7.19 7.75
CA PRO A 93 15.05 -8.33 7.91
C PRO A 93 13.89 -8.24 6.92
N SER A 94 13.63 -9.33 6.21
CA SER A 94 12.49 -9.43 5.28
C SER A 94 11.16 -9.28 6.01
N GLY A 95 10.11 -8.98 5.25
CA GLY A 95 8.75 -8.89 5.80
C GLY A 95 8.31 -10.17 6.49
N VAL A 96 8.64 -11.33 5.92
CA VAL A 96 8.36 -12.65 6.50
C VAL A 96 9.08 -12.83 7.83
N GLU A 97 10.38 -12.56 7.91
CA GLU A 97 11.16 -12.66 9.16
C GLU A 97 10.63 -11.72 10.25
N GLN A 98 10.22 -10.50 9.88
CA GLN A 98 9.58 -9.57 10.82
C GLN A 98 8.25 -10.12 11.34
N LEU A 99 7.41 -10.65 10.45
CA LEU A 99 6.09 -11.20 10.81
C LEU A 99 6.19 -12.44 11.69
N GLU A 100 7.19 -13.30 11.49
CA GLU A 100 7.43 -14.47 12.34
C GLU A 100 7.70 -14.06 13.79
N ASN A 101 8.45 -12.97 13.98
CA ASN A 101 8.79 -12.41 15.28
C ASN A 101 7.74 -11.42 15.84
N THR A 102 6.70 -11.08 15.07
CA THR A 102 5.64 -10.18 15.52
C THR A 102 4.59 -10.96 16.35
N PRO A 103 4.28 -10.54 17.59
CA PRO A 103 3.26 -11.18 18.40
C PRO A 103 1.87 -11.01 17.78
N SER A 104 0.99 -11.98 18.02
CA SER A 104 -0.42 -11.90 17.62
C SER A 104 -1.21 -10.93 18.53
N PRO A 105 -2.29 -10.30 18.02
CA PRO A 105 -2.76 -10.36 16.63
C PRO A 105 -1.91 -9.45 15.71
N ARG A 106 -1.53 -9.96 14.52
CA ARG A 106 -0.65 -9.21 13.60
C ARG A 106 -1.45 -8.36 12.61
N LEU A 107 -0.97 -7.14 12.39
CA LEU A 107 -1.34 -6.34 11.22
C LEU A 107 -0.29 -6.59 10.12
N VAL A 108 -0.75 -7.02 8.94
CA VAL A 108 0.13 -7.38 7.81
C VAL A 108 -0.14 -6.46 6.64
N LYS A 109 0.88 -5.86 6.04
CA LYS A 109 0.75 -5.06 4.81
C LYS A 109 1.11 -5.89 3.59
N THR A 110 0.38 -5.72 2.47
CA THR A 110 0.80 -6.23 1.15
C THR A 110 0.32 -5.35 -0.01
N HIS A 111 1.01 -5.46 -1.15
CA HIS A 111 0.62 -4.94 -2.46
C HIS A 111 0.43 -6.06 -3.49
N LEU A 112 0.45 -7.32 -3.07
CA LEU A 112 0.26 -8.44 -3.99
C LEU A 112 -1.16 -8.45 -4.57
N PRO A 113 -1.30 -8.68 -5.89
CA PRO A 113 -2.60 -8.94 -6.48
C PRO A 113 -3.15 -10.28 -5.96
N VAL A 114 -4.48 -10.48 -6.03
CA VAL A 114 -5.17 -11.62 -5.40
C VAL A 114 -4.55 -12.97 -5.73
N GLN A 115 -4.15 -13.18 -6.99
CA GLN A 115 -3.56 -14.44 -7.47
C GLN A 115 -2.16 -14.72 -6.91
N LEU A 116 -1.50 -13.73 -6.30
CA LEU A 116 -0.21 -13.87 -5.63
C LEU A 116 -0.33 -13.82 -4.10
N LEU A 117 -1.52 -13.68 -3.51
CA LEU A 117 -1.61 -13.75 -2.05
C LEU A 117 -1.29 -15.18 -1.55
N PRO A 118 -0.47 -15.35 -0.50
CA PRO A 118 -0.20 -16.68 0.06
C PRO A 118 -1.47 -17.41 0.45
N GLN A 119 -1.56 -18.69 0.07
CA GLN A 119 -2.76 -19.51 0.23
C GLN A 119 -3.23 -19.60 1.69
N SER A 120 -2.29 -19.53 2.64
CA SER A 120 -2.58 -19.64 4.07
C SER A 120 -3.55 -18.55 4.57
N PHE A 121 -3.54 -17.33 4.02
CA PHE A 121 -4.53 -16.31 4.37
C PHE A 121 -5.97 -16.75 4.04
N TRP A 122 -6.15 -17.48 2.94
CA TRP A 122 -7.45 -17.99 2.52
C TRP A 122 -7.90 -19.20 3.33
N GLU A 123 -6.97 -20.07 3.69
CA GLU A 123 -7.19 -21.28 4.49
C GLU A 123 -7.51 -20.97 5.94
N LYS A 124 -6.87 -19.92 6.51
CA LYS A 124 -7.12 -19.45 7.86
C LYS A 124 -8.30 -18.48 7.98
N ASP A 125 -8.94 -18.16 6.85
CA ASP A 125 -10.09 -17.25 6.77
C ASP A 125 -9.83 -15.89 7.45
N CYS A 126 -8.61 -15.36 7.25
CA CYS A 126 -8.17 -14.10 7.83
C CYS A 126 -9.05 -12.95 7.36
N LYS A 127 -9.25 -11.95 8.23
CA LYS A 127 -9.91 -10.70 7.84
C LYS A 127 -8.97 -9.89 6.93
N ILE A 128 -9.52 -9.31 5.87
CA ILE A 128 -8.77 -8.45 4.96
C ILE A 128 -9.48 -7.11 4.85
N ILE A 129 -8.71 -6.03 4.94
CA ILE A 129 -9.18 -4.70 4.56
C ILE A 129 -8.42 -4.30 3.30
N TYR A 130 -9.17 -4.16 2.21
CA TYR A 130 -8.66 -3.65 0.95
C TYR A 130 -9.00 -2.18 0.83
N MET A 131 -8.04 -1.33 0.47
CA MET A 131 -8.32 0.07 0.14
C MET A 131 -7.91 0.41 -1.29
N ALA A 132 -8.88 0.87 -2.06
CA ALA A 132 -8.72 1.34 -3.42
C ALA A 132 -8.66 2.87 -3.46
N ARG A 133 -8.11 3.41 -4.55
CA ARG A 133 -8.06 4.84 -4.83
C ARG A 133 -8.19 5.05 -6.32
N ASN A 134 -8.78 6.16 -6.74
CA ASN A 134 -8.95 6.51 -8.13
C ASN A 134 -7.60 6.47 -8.89
N PRO A 135 -7.58 5.95 -10.12
CA PRO A 135 -6.34 5.60 -10.80
C PRO A 135 -5.52 6.83 -11.23
N LYS A 136 -6.19 7.97 -11.46
CA LYS A 136 -5.52 9.22 -11.86
C LYS A 136 -4.68 9.80 -10.73
N ASP A 137 -5.21 9.86 -9.50
CA ASP A 137 -4.41 10.24 -8.34
C ASP A 137 -3.36 9.20 -7.97
N VAL A 138 -3.66 7.91 -8.17
CA VAL A 138 -2.70 6.82 -7.96
C VAL A 138 -1.48 7.02 -8.85
N VAL A 139 -1.65 7.17 -10.17
CA VAL A 139 -0.50 7.28 -11.08
C VAL A 139 0.37 8.50 -10.79
N ILE A 140 -0.23 9.65 -10.46
CA ILE A 140 0.55 10.83 -10.02
C ILE A 140 1.29 10.55 -8.73
N SER A 141 0.60 9.98 -7.73
CA SER A 141 1.25 9.65 -6.46
C SER A 141 2.34 8.59 -6.62
N TYR A 142 2.23 7.72 -7.61
CA TYR A 142 3.20 6.66 -7.88
C TYR A 142 4.41 7.20 -8.63
N TYR A 143 4.22 8.09 -9.60
CA TYR A 143 5.31 8.79 -10.28
C TYR A 143 6.29 9.47 -9.30
N TYR A 144 5.77 10.28 -8.38
CA TYR A 144 6.61 10.92 -7.36
C TYR A 144 7.23 9.93 -6.36
N PHE A 145 6.57 8.78 -6.14
CA PHE A 145 7.13 7.74 -5.30
C PHE A 145 8.29 7.01 -5.99
N TYR A 146 8.20 6.76 -7.30
CA TYR A 146 9.29 6.24 -8.12
C TYR A 146 10.53 7.14 -8.07
N GLN A 147 10.35 8.47 -8.05
CA GLN A 147 11.49 9.41 -7.96
C GLN A 147 12.24 9.34 -6.61
N MET A 148 11.49 9.16 -5.51
CA MET A 148 12.06 9.21 -4.16
C MET A 148 12.49 7.83 -3.63
N ALA A 149 11.76 6.76 -3.96
CA ALA A 149 12.04 5.40 -3.48
C ALA A 149 13.01 4.68 -4.42
N LYS A 150 14.26 4.56 -3.98
CA LYS A 150 15.40 4.16 -4.82
C LYS A 150 15.37 2.70 -5.28
N ILE A 151 14.48 1.86 -4.73
CA ILE A 151 14.26 0.49 -5.21
C ILE A 151 13.53 0.44 -6.57
N HIS A 152 12.91 1.54 -6.99
CA HIS A 152 12.19 1.59 -8.26
C HIS A 152 13.15 1.93 -9.40
N PRO A 153 12.91 1.43 -10.63
CA PRO A 153 13.62 1.94 -11.79
C PRO A 153 13.30 3.42 -12.02
N ASP A 154 14.10 4.09 -12.84
CA ASP A 154 13.85 5.50 -13.20
C ASP A 154 12.45 5.64 -13.86
N PRO A 155 11.54 6.47 -13.32
CA PRO A 155 10.23 6.67 -13.94
C PRO A 155 10.27 7.47 -15.23
N GLY A 156 11.39 8.13 -15.57
CA GLY A 156 11.46 9.05 -16.70
C GLY A 156 10.58 10.28 -16.52
N THR A 157 10.05 10.79 -17.63
CA THR A 157 9.06 11.88 -17.62
C THR A 157 7.69 11.38 -17.16
N LEU A 158 6.86 12.30 -16.66
CA LEU A 158 5.49 11.94 -16.29
C LEU A 158 4.69 11.33 -17.46
N ALA A 159 4.92 11.80 -18.69
CA ALA A 159 4.25 11.25 -19.86
C ALA A 159 4.63 9.78 -20.11
N GLU A 160 5.92 9.43 -20.02
CA GLU A 160 6.40 8.05 -20.15
C GLU A 160 5.88 7.17 -19.02
N PHE A 161 5.83 7.70 -17.79
CA PHE A 161 5.31 6.97 -16.65
C PHE A 161 3.81 6.71 -16.74
N LEU A 162 3.02 7.66 -17.28
CA LEU A 162 1.59 7.46 -17.55
C LEU A 162 1.38 6.27 -18.49
N GLU A 163 2.17 6.14 -19.55
CA GLU A 163 2.11 4.99 -20.46
C GLU A 163 2.52 3.67 -19.78
N THR A 164 3.58 3.74 -18.97
CA THR A 164 4.03 2.59 -18.16
C THR A 164 2.92 2.10 -17.22
N PHE A 165 2.18 3.04 -16.61
CA PHE A 165 1.05 2.73 -15.74
C PHE A 165 -0.14 2.15 -16.51
N LEU A 166 -0.56 2.78 -17.62
CA LEU A 166 -1.68 2.33 -18.44
C LEU A 166 -1.47 0.92 -18.98
N THR A 167 -0.25 0.62 -19.42
CA THR A 167 0.13 -0.70 -19.94
C THR A 167 0.44 -1.74 -18.86
N GLY A 168 0.26 -1.42 -17.57
CA GLY A 168 0.46 -2.34 -16.45
C GLY A 168 1.91 -2.78 -16.24
N LYS A 169 2.87 -1.96 -16.67
CA LYS A 169 4.32 -2.25 -16.58
C LYS A 169 4.99 -1.70 -15.32
N ALA A 170 4.26 -0.92 -14.51
CA ALA A 170 4.70 -0.50 -13.19
C ALA A 170 4.77 -1.69 -12.22
N ALA A 171 5.50 -1.55 -11.11
CA ALA A 171 5.60 -2.59 -10.09
C ALA A 171 4.21 -2.93 -9.54
N TYR A 172 3.97 -4.22 -9.30
CA TYR A 172 2.67 -4.83 -8.98
C TYR A 172 1.67 -4.88 -10.14
N GLY A 173 2.06 -4.44 -11.34
CA GLY A 173 1.32 -4.65 -12.58
C GLY A 173 0.16 -3.67 -12.80
N SER A 174 -0.88 -4.16 -13.46
CA SER A 174 -2.07 -3.38 -13.81
C SER A 174 -2.88 -2.98 -12.59
N TRP A 175 -3.07 -1.67 -12.38
CA TRP A 175 -4.01 -1.16 -11.37
C TRP A 175 -5.42 -1.71 -11.59
N TYR A 176 -5.86 -1.82 -12.85
CA TYR A 176 -7.20 -2.28 -13.22
C TYR A 176 -7.44 -3.72 -12.76
N ASP A 177 -6.51 -4.62 -13.07
CA ASP A 177 -6.61 -6.03 -12.68
C ASP A 177 -6.52 -6.18 -11.17
N HIS A 178 -5.68 -5.37 -10.53
CA HIS A 178 -5.52 -5.38 -9.09
C HIS A 178 -6.82 -4.99 -8.37
N VAL A 179 -7.40 -3.82 -8.70
CA VAL A 179 -8.62 -3.36 -8.01
C VAL A 179 -9.83 -4.25 -8.31
N ARG A 180 -9.94 -4.75 -9.55
CA ARG A 180 -11.04 -5.65 -9.97
C ARG A 180 -10.90 -7.03 -9.34
N GLY A 181 -9.70 -7.60 -9.30
CA GLY A 181 -9.47 -8.91 -8.68
C GLY A 181 -9.84 -8.92 -7.20
N TRP A 182 -9.38 -7.90 -6.46
CA TRP A 182 -9.73 -7.73 -5.05
C TRP A 182 -11.21 -7.42 -4.84
N TRP A 183 -11.82 -6.67 -5.76
CA TRP A 183 -13.25 -6.39 -5.73
C TRP A 183 -14.04 -7.67 -5.89
N GLU A 184 -13.80 -8.48 -6.91
CA GLU A 184 -14.52 -9.75 -7.09
C GLU A 184 -14.30 -10.71 -5.93
N LYS A 185 -13.07 -10.79 -5.39
CA LYS A 185 -12.76 -11.68 -4.27
C LYS A 185 -13.55 -11.36 -2.99
N ARG A 186 -14.02 -10.12 -2.84
CA ARG A 186 -14.85 -9.68 -1.69
C ARG A 186 -16.18 -10.45 -1.59
N LYS A 187 -16.68 -11.01 -2.70
CA LYS A 187 -17.93 -11.79 -2.73
C LYS A 187 -17.76 -13.17 -2.07
N GLU A 188 -16.53 -13.67 -1.98
CA GLU A 188 -16.22 -15.03 -1.50
C GLU A 188 -15.51 -15.07 -0.14
N LYS A 189 -14.86 -13.96 0.26
CA LYS A 189 -13.95 -13.91 1.42
C LYS A 189 -14.29 -12.72 2.32
N LYS A 190 -13.81 -12.75 3.57
CA LYS A 190 -13.97 -11.68 4.57
C LYS A 190 -13.14 -10.44 4.21
N ILE A 191 -13.60 -9.69 3.22
CA ILE A 191 -12.92 -8.49 2.72
C ILE A 191 -13.80 -7.27 2.94
N LEU A 192 -13.31 -6.32 3.74
CA LEU A 192 -13.84 -4.96 3.77
C LEU A 192 -13.17 -4.16 2.66
N TYR A 193 -13.93 -3.73 1.66
CA TYR A 193 -13.43 -2.93 0.55
C TYR A 193 -13.74 -1.44 0.81
N LEU A 194 -12.69 -0.64 0.95
CA LEU A 194 -12.75 0.79 1.23
C LEU A 194 -12.26 1.61 0.03
N PHE A 195 -12.69 2.87 -0.03
CA PHE A 195 -12.21 3.85 -0.99
C PHE A 195 -11.48 4.97 -0.25
N TYR A 196 -10.30 5.34 -0.74
CA TYR A 196 -9.53 6.47 -0.24
C TYR A 196 -10.35 7.76 -0.29
N GLU A 197 -11.18 7.91 -1.31
CA GLU A 197 -12.05 9.07 -1.50
C GLU A 197 -13.11 9.18 -0.41
N ASP A 198 -13.76 8.08 -0.05
CA ASP A 198 -14.74 8.04 1.05
C ASP A 198 -14.05 8.30 2.40
N MET A 199 -12.87 7.73 2.59
CA MET A 199 -12.00 7.99 3.74
C MET A 199 -11.67 9.49 3.85
N LYS A 200 -11.39 10.17 2.72
CA LYS A 200 -11.14 11.61 2.68
C LYS A 200 -12.39 12.44 2.96
N LYS A 201 -13.54 12.01 2.45
CA LYS A 201 -14.82 12.71 2.55
C LYS A 201 -15.42 12.63 3.95
N ASN A 202 -15.43 11.44 4.56
CA ASN A 202 -15.97 11.21 5.90
C ASN A 202 -15.16 10.15 6.67
N PRO A 203 -13.96 10.50 7.18
CA PRO A 203 -13.08 9.54 7.83
C PRO A 203 -13.73 8.91 9.07
N ARG A 204 -14.61 9.63 9.78
CA ARG A 204 -15.33 9.07 10.93
C ARG A 204 -16.21 7.89 10.54
N GLN A 205 -17.00 8.04 9.47
CA GLN A 205 -17.89 6.99 9.01
C GLN A 205 -17.10 5.76 8.57
N GLU A 206 -16.01 5.95 7.83
CA GLU A 206 -15.18 4.83 7.39
C GLU A 206 -14.44 4.13 8.55
N VAL A 207 -13.96 4.89 9.56
CA VAL A 207 -13.42 4.29 10.80
C VAL A 207 -14.49 3.48 11.54
N LYS A 208 -15.74 3.96 11.61
CA LYS A 208 -16.85 3.19 12.20
C LYS A 208 -17.15 1.90 11.42
N LYS A 209 -17.09 1.93 10.08
CA LYS A 209 -17.20 0.72 9.25
C LYS A 209 -16.07 -0.27 9.54
N ILE A 210 -14.83 0.20 9.71
CA ILE A 210 -13.69 -0.64 10.11
C ILE A 210 -13.96 -1.29 11.47
N LEU A 211 -14.33 -0.51 12.48
CA LEU A 211 -14.64 -1.02 13.83
C LEU A 211 -15.73 -2.10 13.80
N GLN A 212 -16.81 -1.87 13.05
CA GLN A 212 -17.88 -2.83 12.85
C GLN A 212 -17.38 -4.12 12.19
N PHE A 213 -16.55 -4.02 11.14
CA PHE A 213 -15.95 -5.19 10.49
C PHE A 213 -15.01 -5.97 11.42
N LEU A 214 -14.32 -5.27 12.31
CA LEU A 214 -13.49 -5.89 13.34
C LEU A 214 -14.31 -6.53 14.45
N GLY A 215 -15.57 -6.13 14.64
CA GLY A 215 -16.38 -6.51 15.80
C GLY A 215 -15.90 -5.83 17.08
N LYS A 216 -15.35 -4.61 16.97
CA LYS A 216 -14.83 -3.82 18.09
C LYS A 216 -15.78 -2.66 18.38
N GLU A 217 -16.13 -2.50 19.65
CA GLU A 217 -16.78 -1.30 20.17
C GLU A 217 -15.73 -0.44 20.86
N VAL A 218 -15.68 0.85 20.51
CA VAL A 218 -14.77 1.82 21.11
C VAL A 218 -15.55 3.09 21.46
N ALA A 219 -15.14 3.75 22.53
CA ALA A 219 -15.75 5.01 22.94
C ALA A 219 -15.57 6.09 21.86
N GLU A 220 -16.53 7.01 21.74
CA GLU A 220 -16.46 8.07 20.74
C GLU A 220 -15.22 8.95 20.95
N GLU A 221 -14.75 9.17 22.19
CA GLU A 221 -13.51 9.91 22.43
C GLU A 221 -12.27 9.20 21.84
N THR A 222 -12.27 7.87 21.82
CA THR A 222 -11.21 7.08 21.18
C THR A 222 -11.28 7.24 19.66
N VAL A 223 -12.48 7.27 19.08
CA VAL A 223 -12.67 7.56 17.64
C VAL A 223 -12.14 8.95 17.29
N GLU A 224 -12.48 9.99 18.08
CA GLU A 224 -11.93 11.34 17.87
C GLU A 224 -10.41 11.35 17.87
N ARG A 225 -9.81 10.65 18.83
CA ARG A 225 -8.36 10.58 18.97
C ARG A 225 -7.70 9.88 17.79
N ILE A 226 -8.29 8.79 17.30
CA ILE A 226 -7.85 8.11 16.07
C ILE A 226 -7.91 9.09 14.90
N LEU A 227 -9.04 9.76 14.69
CA LEU A 227 -9.23 10.69 13.57
C LEU A 227 -8.24 11.86 13.60
N HIS A 228 -7.97 12.43 14.78
CA HIS A 228 -7.02 13.52 14.94
C HIS A 228 -5.60 13.09 14.57
N ASN A 229 -5.12 11.98 15.16
CA ASN A 229 -3.73 11.52 15.01
C ASN A 229 -3.46 10.87 13.65
N THR A 230 -4.49 10.36 12.98
CA THR A 230 -4.40 9.81 11.62
C THR A 230 -4.75 10.83 10.54
N SER A 231 -4.99 12.09 10.90
CA SER A 231 -5.10 13.16 9.90
C SER A 231 -3.78 13.32 9.14
N PHE A 232 -3.86 13.70 7.87
CA PHE A 232 -2.65 13.89 7.04
C PHE A 232 -1.64 14.85 7.69
N GLN A 233 -2.11 15.94 8.31
CA GLN A 233 -1.24 16.92 8.96
C GLN A 233 -0.56 16.36 10.21
N ALA A 234 -1.25 15.54 11.01
CA ALA A 234 -0.66 14.88 12.17
C ALA A 234 0.36 13.82 11.73
N MET A 235 -0.01 12.95 10.79
CA MET A 235 0.89 11.91 10.28
C MET A 235 2.13 12.48 9.60
N LYS A 236 2.02 13.60 8.87
CA LYS A 236 3.16 14.26 8.22
C LYS A 236 4.23 14.70 9.21
N LYS A 237 3.83 15.08 10.43
CA LYS A 237 4.72 15.48 11.53
C LYS A 237 5.15 14.30 12.41
N ASN A 238 4.61 13.10 12.18
CA ASN A 238 4.89 11.92 13.00
C ASN A 238 6.04 11.10 12.37
N PRO A 239 7.25 11.10 12.95
CA PRO A 239 8.36 10.30 12.43
C PRO A 239 8.07 8.79 12.43
N ALA A 240 7.16 8.33 13.30
CA ALA A 240 6.72 6.94 13.33
C ALA A 240 5.78 6.56 12.16
N ALA A 241 5.35 7.50 11.32
CA ALA A 241 4.40 7.26 10.22
C ALA A 241 4.82 7.89 8.88
N ASN A 242 5.72 8.87 8.86
CA ASN A 242 6.05 9.66 7.67
C ASN A 242 7.20 9.10 6.81
N TYR A 243 7.84 8.00 7.24
CA TYR A 243 8.99 7.36 6.57
C TYR A 243 10.31 8.17 6.56
N GLU A 244 10.43 9.27 7.31
CA GLU A 244 11.69 10.05 7.38
C GLU A 244 12.81 9.31 8.12
N THR A 245 12.48 8.28 8.90
CA THR A 245 13.45 7.39 9.55
C THR A 245 14.11 6.39 8.60
N MET A 246 13.63 6.27 7.34
CA MET A 246 14.28 5.45 6.34
C MET A 246 15.59 6.08 5.86
N PRO A 247 16.66 5.30 5.63
CA PRO A 247 17.88 5.82 5.03
C PRO A 247 17.63 6.50 3.68
N THR A 248 18.29 7.63 3.42
CA THR A 248 18.21 8.37 2.14
C THR A 248 18.56 7.49 0.93
N ALA A 249 19.45 6.50 1.12
CA ALA A 249 19.80 5.52 0.09
C ALA A 249 18.63 4.62 -0.35
N LEU A 250 17.57 4.52 0.45
CA LEU A 250 16.33 3.80 0.14
C LEU A 250 15.18 4.74 -0.21
N MET A 251 15.04 5.85 0.53
CA MET A 251 13.99 6.85 0.32
C MET A 251 14.55 8.27 0.48
N ASP A 252 14.69 8.98 -0.63
CA ASP A 252 15.19 10.35 -0.65
C ASP A 252 14.04 11.36 -0.65
N HIS A 253 13.65 11.81 0.54
CA HIS A 253 12.55 12.75 0.74
C HIS A 253 12.83 14.15 0.17
N SER A 254 14.08 14.47 -0.21
CA SER A 254 14.40 15.73 -0.90
C SER A 254 13.89 15.76 -2.35
N CYS A 255 13.80 14.59 -2.99
CA CYS A 255 13.21 14.43 -4.32
C CYS A 255 11.68 14.58 -4.25
N SER A 256 11.05 13.87 -3.33
CA SER A 256 9.63 14.02 -3.00
C SER A 256 9.35 13.43 -1.62
N PRO A 257 8.63 14.15 -0.72
CA PRO A 257 8.29 13.59 0.59
C PRO A 257 7.27 12.45 0.44
N PHE A 258 7.41 11.39 1.25
CA PHE A 258 6.48 10.25 1.21
C PHE A 258 5.02 10.67 1.46
N LEU A 259 4.80 11.49 2.49
CA LEU A 259 3.53 12.17 2.74
C LEU A 259 3.46 13.48 1.95
N ARG A 260 3.19 13.35 0.65
CA ARG A 260 3.24 14.43 -0.35
C ARG A 260 2.13 15.49 -0.19
N LYS A 261 0.90 15.14 -0.59
CA LYS A 261 -0.27 16.06 -0.56
C LYS A 261 -1.48 15.53 0.21
N GLY A 262 -1.79 14.24 0.14
CA GLY A 262 -2.89 13.64 0.92
C GLY A 262 -4.30 14.15 0.56
N ILE A 263 -4.54 14.48 -0.71
CA ILE A 263 -5.82 15.00 -1.24
C ILE A 263 -6.37 14.10 -2.35
N CYS A 264 -7.65 14.25 -2.68
CA CYS A 264 -8.26 13.74 -3.91
C CYS A 264 -8.24 14.84 -4.98
N GLY A 265 -8.09 14.46 -6.24
CA GLY A 265 -8.13 15.37 -7.38
C GLY A 265 -6.82 16.09 -7.70
N ASP A 266 -5.68 15.71 -7.09
CA ASP A 266 -4.39 16.35 -7.42
C ASP A 266 -4.00 16.10 -8.87
N TRP A 267 -4.46 15.00 -9.46
CA TRP A 267 -4.19 14.63 -10.85
C TRP A 267 -4.48 15.76 -11.87
N LYS A 268 -5.48 16.62 -11.60
CA LYS A 268 -5.81 17.77 -12.45
C LYS A 268 -4.69 18.79 -12.58
N ASN A 269 -3.78 18.85 -11.60
CA ASN A 269 -2.62 19.74 -11.64
C ASN A 269 -1.48 19.21 -12.52
N HIS A 270 -1.58 17.97 -13.02
CA HIS A 270 -0.49 17.29 -13.72
C HIS A 270 -0.89 16.80 -15.11
N PHE A 271 -2.14 16.36 -15.27
CA PHE A 271 -2.64 15.86 -16.54
C PHE A 271 -2.88 17.02 -17.50
N THR A 272 -2.35 16.89 -18.72
CA THR A 272 -2.87 17.68 -19.85
C THR A 272 -4.26 17.16 -20.26
N VAL A 273 -5.02 17.98 -20.98
CA VAL A 273 -6.34 17.57 -21.51
C VAL A 273 -6.23 16.31 -22.37
N ALA A 274 -5.25 16.25 -23.27
CA ALA A 274 -5.04 15.10 -24.14
C ALA A 274 -4.66 13.82 -23.36
N GLN A 275 -3.82 13.93 -22.32
CA GLN A 275 -3.52 12.80 -21.44
C GLN A 275 -4.76 12.34 -20.68
N ASN A 276 -5.60 13.27 -20.24
CA ASN A 276 -6.85 12.95 -19.55
C ASN A 276 -7.84 12.20 -20.45
N GLU A 277 -8.08 12.69 -21.66
CA GLU A 277 -9.00 12.05 -22.62
C GLU A 277 -8.55 10.63 -22.96
N ARG A 278 -7.26 10.44 -23.24
CA ARG A 278 -6.68 9.11 -23.48
C ARG A 278 -6.84 8.19 -22.26
N PHE A 279 -6.58 8.71 -21.06
CA PHE A 279 -6.72 7.94 -19.83
C PHE A 279 -8.17 7.53 -19.62
N ASP A 280 -9.12 8.44 -19.85
CA ASP A 280 -10.56 8.17 -19.69
C ASP A 280 -11.05 7.10 -20.66
N GLN A 281 -10.61 7.13 -21.92
CA GLN A 281 -10.91 6.07 -22.89
C GLN A 281 -10.36 4.72 -22.40
N HIS A 282 -9.08 4.67 -22.04
CA HIS A 282 -8.45 3.44 -21.55
C HIS A 282 -9.14 2.91 -20.28
N TYR A 283 -9.52 3.81 -19.38
CA TYR A 283 -10.24 3.49 -18.14
C TYR A 283 -11.61 2.87 -18.44
N GLN A 284 -12.39 3.47 -19.35
CA GLN A 284 -13.70 2.95 -19.74
C GLN A 284 -13.61 1.55 -20.33
N GLU A 285 -12.63 1.30 -21.20
CA GLU A 285 -12.40 -0.01 -21.80
C GLU A 285 -12.06 -1.08 -20.75
N HIS A 286 -11.15 -0.76 -19.82
CA HIS A 286 -10.64 -1.73 -18.82
C HIS A 286 -11.57 -1.92 -17.62
N MET A 287 -12.43 -0.95 -17.34
CA MET A 287 -13.44 -1.01 -16.29
C MET A 287 -14.84 -1.34 -16.84
N ALA A 288 -14.96 -1.64 -18.13
CA ALA A 288 -16.23 -2.08 -18.69
C ALA A 288 -16.73 -3.36 -17.99
N GLY A 289 -18.03 -3.40 -17.67
CA GLY A 289 -18.69 -4.57 -17.09
C GLY A 289 -18.48 -4.78 -15.59
N THR A 290 -17.76 -3.90 -14.89
CA THR A 290 -17.66 -3.92 -13.42
C THR A 290 -18.71 -3.01 -12.76
N ASP A 291 -19.15 -3.37 -11.55
CA ASP A 291 -19.94 -2.52 -10.64
C ASP A 291 -19.05 -1.69 -9.69
N LEU A 292 -17.74 -1.71 -9.90
CA LEU A 292 -16.77 -0.92 -9.14
C LEU A 292 -16.73 0.52 -9.66
N HIS A 293 -17.09 1.47 -8.81
CA HIS A 293 -17.12 2.90 -9.12
C HIS A 293 -16.14 3.70 -8.26
N PHE A 294 -15.41 4.61 -8.90
CA PHE A 294 -14.46 5.52 -8.26
C PHE A 294 -14.92 6.97 -8.39
N GLN A 295 -14.80 7.73 -7.30
CA GLN A 295 -14.87 9.19 -7.34
C GLN A 295 -13.53 9.72 -7.86
N MET A 296 -13.53 10.49 -8.95
CA MET A 296 -12.30 11.10 -9.48
C MET A 296 -11.96 12.43 -8.76
N GLU A 297 -12.89 12.92 -7.94
CA GLU A 297 -12.80 14.13 -7.12
C GLU A 297 -13.69 14.02 -5.87
#